data_AF-A0A813J569-F1
#
_entry.id   AF-A0A813J569-F1
#
_cell.length_a   1.000
_cell.length_b   1.000
_cell.length_c   1.000
_cell.angle_alpha   90.00
_cell.angle_beta   90.00
_cell.angle_gamma   90.00
#
_symmetry.space_group_name_H-M   'P 1'
#
loop_
_entity.id
_entity.type
_entity.pdbx_description
1 polymer ?
#
loop_
_entity_poly.entity_id
_entity_poly.type
_entity_poly.pdbx_seq_one_letter_code
_entity_poly.pdbx_strand_id
1 'polypeptide(L)'
;MSRSSLAAGLATAATLGGMAFVAPGPMVQQPRAQVATAAQGFLAPQAAPASSSSSPAMGLGGALAVAGLSVAALRTAGSRRQVAAQRAAATVVACRALAKKRIDQLDVKGKRVFIRVDFNVPQDKQDPNIITNTARIDAAIPTIKYALDNGAKSVVLCSHLGRPNGEKNAKYSMAPVAKAVEEKLGRPVMLMKDVVGPEVEAACADPAPGSVILLENSRYYIEEEGKAKDAEGNKLKADPAKVKEFRASLAKLADIYCSDAFGTAHRAHSSMVGEGFPVKCGGFLLAKELDYFAKIIDTPTKPVCAILGGAKVADKIQLIMNLLDKVDIMIVGGGMAFTFIKEGGVEIGSSLYDEEGAKLVPEIIKKAAEKGVELILPVDFVCSSKFGEDGDVKMGDMSTGVPVGYLGLDIGPKSIAMNAAAIAKSKTIVWNGPMGVFEMGKFEAGTKTMMDNIVAATAAGAISVIGGGDTATACKKYKTIEKVSHCSTGGGASLELLEGKVLPGVAALDDA
;
A
#
# COMPACT_ATOMS: atom_id res chain seq x y z
N MET A 1 -32.03 31.11 -61.22
CA MET A 1 -32.25 29.65 -61.35
C MET A 1 -30.88 28.99 -61.21
N SER A 2 -30.53 28.08 -60.30
CA SER A 2 -31.18 27.41 -59.17
C SER A 2 -30.07 26.79 -58.29
N ARG A 3 -30.09 27.11 -56.98
CA ARG A 3 -29.83 26.29 -55.76
C ARG A 3 -28.79 25.14 -55.84
N SER A 4 -27.64 25.21 -55.15
CA SER A 4 -27.38 24.93 -53.71
C SER A 4 -27.41 23.45 -53.29
N SER A 5 -26.27 22.91 -52.83
CA SER A 5 -26.17 22.07 -51.61
C SER A 5 -24.70 21.74 -51.27
N LEU A 6 -24.22 22.33 -50.16
CA LEU A 6 -23.12 21.79 -49.36
C LEU A 6 -23.61 20.47 -48.72
N ALA A 7 -22.82 19.40 -48.83
CA ALA A 7 -22.99 18.19 -48.03
C ALA A 7 -21.82 18.09 -47.04
N ALA A 8 -22.15 18.25 -45.76
CA ALA A 8 -21.27 17.99 -44.64
C ALA A 8 -21.02 16.47 -44.53
N GLY A 9 -19.75 16.07 -44.50
CA GLY A 9 -19.36 14.68 -44.20
C GLY A 9 -19.58 14.38 -42.73
N LEU A 10 -20.44 13.40 -42.45
CA LEU A 10 -20.65 12.83 -41.13
C LEU A 10 -19.35 12.20 -40.62
N ALA A 11 -18.87 12.64 -39.45
CA ALA A 11 -17.93 11.89 -38.64
C ALA A 11 -18.69 10.72 -37.99
N THR A 12 -18.35 9.49 -38.39
CA THR A 12 -18.84 8.26 -37.76
C THR A 12 -18.19 8.09 -36.38
N ALA A 13 -19.00 8.25 -35.34
CA ALA A 13 -18.66 7.84 -33.99
C ALA A 13 -18.68 6.30 -33.92
N ALA A 14 -17.53 5.69 -33.62
CA ALA A 14 -17.47 4.29 -33.23
C ALA A 14 -17.87 4.18 -31.75
N THR A 15 -19.12 3.81 -31.51
CA THR A 15 -19.63 3.48 -30.18
C THR A 15 -19.19 2.07 -29.80
N LEU A 16 -18.25 1.95 -28.87
CA LEU A 16 -18.09 0.77 -28.00
C LEU A 16 -19.37 0.60 -27.20
N GLY A 17 -19.85 -0.64 -27.02
CA GLY A 17 -21.11 -0.97 -26.34
C GLY A 17 -21.27 -0.28 -24.98
N GLY A 18 -21.90 0.90 -24.99
CA GLY A 18 -22.29 1.66 -23.80
C GLY A 18 -21.22 2.54 -23.15
N MET A 19 -20.03 2.73 -23.73
CA MET A 19 -18.97 3.56 -23.12
C MET A 19 -18.92 4.98 -23.69
N ALA A 20 -19.07 5.99 -22.83
CA ALA A 20 -18.74 7.38 -23.14
C ALA A 20 -17.31 7.69 -22.69
N PHE A 21 -16.39 7.80 -23.65
CA PHE A 21 -15.07 8.41 -23.42
C PHE A 21 -15.27 9.93 -23.37
N VAL A 22 -15.14 10.54 -22.19
CA VAL A 22 -15.32 11.99 -22.05
C VAL A 22 -14.02 12.68 -22.46
N ALA A 23 -13.96 13.16 -23.71
CA ALA A 23 -13.03 14.20 -24.12
C ALA A 23 -13.60 15.57 -23.73
N PRO A 24 -12.81 16.52 -23.18
CA PRO A 24 -13.28 17.88 -22.98
C PRO A 24 -13.42 18.57 -24.35
N GLY A 25 -14.62 19.06 -24.65
CA GLY A 25 -14.91 19.84 -25.87
C GLY A 25 -14.21 21.20 -25.89
N PRO A 26 -14.11 21.85 -27.07
CA PRO A 26 -13.38 23.11 -27.21
C PRO A 26 -14.09 24.25 -26.47
N MET A 27 -13.31 25.10 -25.80
CA MET A 27 -13.79 26.29 -25.10
C MET A 27 -14.55 27.23 -26.05
N VAL A 28 -15.84 27.41 -25.77
CA VAL A 28 -16.66 28.47 -26.37
C VAL A 28 -16.40 29.77 -25.63
N GLN A 29 -15.93 30.78 -26.36
CA GLN A 29 -15.82 32.17 -25.88
C GLN A 29 -17.22 32.70 -25.50
N GLN A 30 -17.39 33.17 -24.26
CA GLN A 30 -18.54 33.98 -23.87
C GLN A 30 -18.28 35.48 -24.14
N PRO A 31 -19.27 36.23 -24.63
CA PRO A 31 -19.12 37.65 -24.92
C PRO A 31 -19.24 38.51 -23.67
N ARG A 32 -18.51 39.63 -23.67
CA ARG A 32 -18.59 40.74 -22.71
C ARG A 32 -19.99 41.35 -22.62
N ALA A 33 -20.46 41.58 -21.40
CA ALA A 33 -21.44 42.62 -21.05
C ALA A 33 -21.07 43.16 -19.66
N GLN A 34 -20.39 44.31 -19.62
CA GLN A 34 -20.93 45.64 -19.28
C GLN A 34 -21.26 45.84 -17.79
N VAL A 35 -20.53 46.82 -17.26
CA VAL A 35 -20.54 47.39 -15.91
C VAL A 35 -21.81 48.21 -15.70
N ALA A 36 -22.46 48.05 -14.54
CA ALA A 36 -23.32 49.09 -13.97
C ALA A 36 -23.22 49.08 -12.44
N THR A 37 -22.90 50.25 -11.92
CA THR A 37 -22.69 50.66 -10.52
C THR A 37 -23.98 51.00 -9.77
N ALA A 38 -24.07 50.63 -8.49
CA ALA A 38 -24.71 51.37 -7.37
C ALA A 38 -24.64 50.45 -6.12
N ALA A 39 -23.79 50.67 -5.11
CA ALA A 39 -23.77 51.72 -4.07
C ALA A 39 -24.87 51.58 -2.99
N GLN A 40 -24.39 51.54 -1.72
CA GLN A 40 -25.07 51.71 -0.42
C GLN A 40 -25.79 50.46 0.14
N GLY A 41 -25.67 50.06 1.41
CA GLY A 41 -24.94 50.59 2.55
C GLY A 41 -25.36 49.86 3.85
N PHE A 42 -24.42 49.79 4.80
CA PHE A 42 -24.58 49.77 6.26
C PHE A 42 -25.14 48.55 7.04
N LEU A 43 -24.34 48.23 8.09
CA LEU A 43 -24.65 47.75 9.45
C LEU A 43 -24.87 46.25 9.73
N ALA A 44 -23.81 45.63 10.26
CA ALA A 44 -23.88 44.80 11.48
C ALA A 44 -24.08 45.74 12.71
N PRO A 45 -24.48 45.31 13.94
CA PRO A 45 -23.85 44.18 14.63
C PRO A 45 -24.67 43.39 15.70
N GLN A 46 -24.02 42.31 16.16
CA GLN A 46 -23.90 41.83 17.56
C GLN A 46 -24.99 40.99 18.28
N ALA A 47 -24.45 39.88 18.82
CA ALA A 47 -24.55 39.35 20.18
C ALA A 47 -25.71 38.43 20.60
N ALA A 48 -25.28 37.31 21.20
CA ALA A 48 -26.01 36.23 21.89
C ALA A 48 -26.49 36.67 23.31
N PRO A 49 -26.85 35.80 24.29
CA PRO A 49 -27.11 34.34 24.30
C PRO A 49 -28.33 33.90 25.17
N ALA A 50 -28.44 32.57 25.40
CA ALA A 50 -29.11 31.87 26.53
C ALA A 50 -30.66 31.80 26.49
N SER A 51 -31.36 30.77 26.98
CA SER A 51 -31.09 29.47 27.63
C SER A 51 -32.46 28.80 27.85
N SER A 52 -32.45 27.47 28.09
CA SER A 52 -33.44 26.69 28.89
C SER A 52 -34.90 26.67 28.39
N SER A 53 -35.74 25.66 28.59
CA SER A 53 -35.71 24.31 29.18
C SER A 53 -37.12 23.73 28.96
N SER A 54 -37.29 22.46 29.33
CA SER A 54 -38.54 21.79 29.73
C SER A 54 -39.59 21.44 28.65
N SER A 55 -39.57 20.16 28.26
CA SER A 55 -40.77 19.30 28.18
C SER A 55 -41.38 19.15 29.60
N PRO A 56 -42.66 18.72 29.82
CA PRO A 56 -43.09 17.35 29.47
C PRO A 56 -44.60 17.10 29.16
N ALA A 57 -44.81 16.01 28.40
CA ALA A 57 -45.73 14.88 28.62
C ALA A 57 -47.29 14.98 28.68
N MET A 58 -47.87 13.84 28.28
CA MET A 58 -49.26 13.32 28.42
C MET A 58 -50.31 13.86 27.44
N GLY A 59 -51.21 13.06 26.85
CA GLY A 59 -51.51 11.64 26.99
C GLY A 59 -52.74 11.25 26.15
N LEU A 60 -52.89 9.93 25.95
CA LEU A 60 -54.08 9.11 25.67
C LEU A 60 -55.14 9.51 24.62
N GLY A 61 -55.42 8.53 23.73
CA GLY A 61 -56.74 7.88 23.70
C GLY A 61 -57.54 8.00 22.39
N GLY A 62 -57.87 6.88 21.77
CA GLY A 62 -58.90 6.80 20.73
C GLY A 62 -58.78 5.58 19.82
N ALA A 63 -59.61 4.57 20.06
CA ALA A 63 -59.65 3.29 19.36
C ALA A 63 -60.52 3.30 18.07
N LEU A 64 -60.36 2.20 17.32
CA LEU A 64 -61.34 1.48 16.47
C LEU A 64 -61.25 1.67 14.94
N ALA A 65 -60.74 0.63 14.26
CA ALA A 65 -61.39 -0.05 13.13
C ALA A 65 -60.53 -1.25 12.67
N VAL A 66 -61.04 -2.46 12.90
CA VAL A 66 -60.51 -3.70 12.33
C VAL A 66 -61.23 -3.95 11.01
N ALA A 67 -60.50 -4.00 9.91
CA ALA A 67 -60.91 -4.66 8.68
C ALA A 67 -59.67 -5.34 8.07
N GLY A 68 -59.75 -6.66 7.95
CA GLY A 68 -58.62 -7.53 7.66
C GLY A 68 -58.07 -7.38 6.24
N LEU A 69 -56.73 -7.46 6.15
CA LEU A 69 -56.03 -7.89 4.95
C LEU A 69 -54.83 -8.75 5.35
N SER A 70 -54.94 -10.04 5.01
CA SER A 70 -53.90 -10.97 4.58
C SER A 70 -52.57 -11.05 5.35
N VAL A 71 -52.40 -12.17 6.06
CA VAL A 71 -51.14 -12.71 6.55
C VAL A 71 -50.26 -13.12 5.36
N ALA A 72 -49.54 -12.17 4.75
CA ALA A 72 -48.53 -12.47 3.72
C ALA A 72 -47.48 -11.35 3.51
N ALA A 73 -47.25 -10.45 4.48
CA ALA A 73 -46.31 -9.33 4.29
C ALA A 73 -45.42 -9.00 5.51
N LEU A 74 -45.23 -9.95 6.44
CA LEU A 74 -44.35 -9.77 7.61
C LEU A 74 -43.23 -10.83 7.68
N ARG A 75 -42.49 -11.03 6.59
CA ARG A 75 -41.22 -11.80 6.62
C ARG A 75 -40.05 -11.17 5.88
N THR A 76 -40.18 -9.96 5.34
CA THR A 76 -39.10 -9.31 4.56
C THR A 76 -38.49 -8.06 5.21
N ALA A 77 -39.02 -7.59 6.35
CA ALA A 77 -38.47 -6.43 7.07
C ALA A 77 -37.35 -6.78 8.08
N GLY A 78 -37.31 -8.02 8.60
CA GLY A 78 -36.26 -8.47 9.53
C GLY A 78 -34.91 -8.79 8.87
N SER A 79 -34.96 -9.25 7.61
CA SER A 79 -33.77 -9.65 6.84
C SER A 79 -32.91 -8.44 6.41
N ARG A 80 -33.53 -7.31 6.04
CA ARG A 80 -32.76 -6.11 5.64
C ARG A 80 -32.05 -5.41 6.81
N ARG A 81 -32.61 -5.45 8.01
CA ARG A 81 -31.94 -4.92 9.23
C ARG A 81 -30.78 -5.79 9.69
N GLN A 82 -30.88 -7.11 9.58
CA GLN A 82 -29.76 -8.02 9.89
C GLN A 82 -28.62 -7.92 8.86
N VAL A 83 -28.91 -7.81 7.57
CA VAL A 83 -27.87 -7.64 6.53
C VAL A 83 -27.19 -6.27 6.61
N ALA A 84 -27.95 -5.21 6.93
CA ALA A 84 -27.37 -3.88 7.17
C ALA A 84 -26.55 -3.83 8.47
N ALA A 85 -26.99 -4.51 9.53
CA ALA A 85 -26.23 -4.63 10.78
C ALA A 85 -24.99 -5.53 10.65
N GLN A 86 -25.03 -6.58 9.83
CA GLN A 86 -23.85 -7.40 9.50
C GLN A 86 -22.86 -6.67 8.60
N ARG A 87 -23.33 -5.84 7.64
CA ARG A 87 -22.45 -4.94 6.87
C ARG A 87 -21.86 -3.83 7.74
N ALA A 88 -22.66 -3.21 8.62
CA ALA A 88 -22.16 -2.22 9.56
C ALA A 88 -21.19 -2.84 10.57
N ALA A 89 -21.44 -4.07 11.05
CA ALA A 89 -20.49 -4.80 11.90
C ALA A 89 -19.20 -5.17 11.14
N ALA A 90 -19.27 -5.58 9.87
CA ALA A 90 -18.09 -5.84 9.05
C ALA A 90 -17.28 -4.56 8.75
N THR A 91 -17.95 -3.41 8.54
CA THR A 91 -17.31 -2.10 8.38
C THR A 91 -16.72 -1.57 9.69
N VAL A 92 -17.34 -1.86 10.84
CA VAL A 92 -16.83 -1.47 12.17
C VAL A 92 -15.67 -2.37 12.63
N VAL A 93 -15.59 -3.62 12.16
CA VAL A 93 -14.48 -4.55 12.50
C VAL A 93 -13.14 -4.12 11.88
N ALA A 94 -13.13 -3.46 10.72
CA ALA A 94 -11.90 -2.94 10.13
C ALA A 94 -11.22 -1.86 11.00
N CYS A 95 -12.02 -1.05 11.71
CA CYS A 95 -11.58 0.08 12.51
C CYS A 95 -10.71 -0.29 13.73
N ARG A 96 -10.74 -1.56 14.19
CA ARG A 96 -9.89 -2.05 15.29
C ARG A 96 -8.64 -2.81 14.83
N ALA A 97 -8.64 -3.36 13.62
CA ALA A 97 -7.60 -4.30 13.21
C ALA A 97 -6.20 -3.69 13.08
N LEU A 98 -6.11 -2.38 12.79
CA LEU A 98 -4.85 -1.64 12.64
C LEU A 98 -4.46 -0.81 13.87
N ALA A 99 -5.36 -0.64 14.85
CA ALA A 99 -5.09 0.09 16.08
C ALA A 99 -4.36 -0.82 17.08
N LYS A 100 -3.03 -0.83 17.04
CA LYS A 100 -2.16 -1.68 17.86
C LYS A 100 -1.37 -0.88 18.87
N LYS A 101 -1.09 -1.47 20.03
CA LYS A 101 -0.20 -0.87 21.03
C LYS A 101 1.14 -0.54 20.40
N ARG A 102 1.68 0.61 20.76
CA ARG A 102 2.97 1.10 20.27
C ARG A 102 3.99 1.10 21.39
N ILE A 103 5.28 1.08 21.03
CA ILE A 103 6.36 1.12 22.01
C ILE A 103 6.31 2.37 22.90
N ASP A 104 5.79 3.49 22.38
CA ASP A 104 5.62 4.76 23.11
C ASP A 104 4.45 4.77 24.10
N GLN A 105 3.69 3.68 24.17
CA GLN A 105 2.57 3.49 25.09
C GLN A 105 2.88 2.47 26.20
N LEU A 106 4.12 1.97 26.25
CA LEU A 106 4.57 0.97 27.23
C LEU A 106 5.65 1.53 28.15
N ASP A 107 5.69 1.06 29.39
CA ASP A 107 6.82 1.28 30.29
C ASP A 107 7.94 0.29 29.98
N VAL A 108 8.98 0.78 29.31
CA VAL A 108 10.17 0.00 28.95
C VAL A 108 11.27 0.09 30.00
N LYS A 109 11.11 0.91 31.05
CA LYS A 109 12.18 1.18 32.01
C LYS A 109 12.58 -0.07 32.79
N GLY A 110 13.87 -0.39 32.77
CA GLY A 110 14.42 -1.59 33.40
C GLY A 110 14.00 -2.92 32.76
N LYS A 111 13.27 -2.88 31.63
CA LYS A 111 12.83 -4.06 30.90
C LYS A 111 13.81 -4.43 29.78
N ARG A 112 13.88 -5.71 29.47
CA ARG A 112 14.53 -6.21 28.25
C ARG A 112 13.50 -6.12 27.11
N VAL A 113 13.89 -5.58 25.97
CA VAL A 113 13.00 -5.38 24.82
C VAL A 113 13.51 -6.16 23.62
N PHE A 114 12.74 -7.13 23.14
CA PHE A 114 12.99 -7.84 21.89
C PHE A 114 12.39 -7.04 20.75
N ILE A 115 13.20 -6.58 19.80
CA ILE A 115 12.74 -5.84 18.63
C ILE A 115 12.99 -6.67 17.38
N ARG A 116 11.90 -7.07 16.72
CA ARG A 116 11.96 -7.69 15.42
C ARG A 116 12.05 -6.60 14.36
N VAL A 117 13.20 -6.50 13.70
CA VAL A 117 13.53 -5.46 12.72
C VAL A 117 13.71 -6.06 11.33
N ASP A 118 13.58 -5.24 10.29
CA ASP A 118 13.85 -5.65 8.91
C ASP A 118 15.23 -5.17 8.48
N PHE A 119 16.28 -5.96 8.73
CA PHE A 119 17.63 -5.70 8.23
C PHE A 119 17.98 -6.52 6.98
N ASN A 120 17.00 -6.84 6.15
CA ASN A 120 17.25 -7.49 4.86
C ASN A 120 17.76 -6.46 3.83
N VAL A 121 19.01 -6.02 4.02
CA VAL A 121 19.68 -4.99 3.23
C VAL A 121 20.34 -5.58 1.98
N PRO A 122 20.37 -4.84 0.86
CA PRO A 122 21.16 -5.25 -0.29
C PRO A 122 22.65 -5.14 0.03
N GLN A 123 23.39 -6.20 -0.29
CA GLN A 123 24.84 -6.27 -0.17
C GLN A 123 25.47 -6.13 -1.56
N ASP A 124 26.73 -5.73 -1.60
CA ASP A 124 27.48 -5.67 -2.85
C ASP A 124 27.59 -7.07 -3.48
N LYS A 125 27.56 -7.11 -4.82
CA LYS A 125 27.57 -8.39 -5.56
C LYS A 125 28.92 -9.10 -5.46
N GLN A 126 30.00 -8.35 -5.27
CA GLN A 126 31.37 -8.86 -5.20
C GLN A 126 31.79 -9.12 -3.75
N ASP A 127 31.41 -8.24 -2.83
CA ASP A 127 31.66 -8.41 -1.39
C ASP A 127 30.38 -8.34 -0.55
N PRO A 128 29.85 -9.48 -0.06
CA PRO A 128 28.66 -9.48 0.78
C PRO A 128 28.83 -8.72 2.10
N ASN A 129 30.06 -8.40 2.54
CA ASN A 129 30.25 -7.61 3.75
C ASN A 129 29.96 -6.12 3.56
N ILE A 130 29.82 -5.65 2.33
CA ILE A 130 29.55 -4.25 2.02
C ILE A 130 28.05 -4.06 1.82
N ILE A 131 27.44 -3.25 2.69
CA ILE A 131 26.02 -2.86 2.58
C ILE A 131 25.92 -1.70 1.59
N THR A 132 25.16 -1.88 0.50
CA THR A 132 24.99 -0.86 -0.54
C THR A 132 23.87 0.14 -0.24
N ASN A 133 22.99 -0.18 0.72
CA ASN A 133 21.88 0.69 1.12
C ASN A 133 21.49 0.45 2.58
N THR A 134 21.65 1.47 3.42
CA THR A 134 21.35 1.43 4.86
C THR A 134 19.92 1.81 5.20
N ALA A 135 19.06 2.18 4.24
CA ALA A 135 17.73 2.75 4.53
C ALA A 135 16.87 1.89 5.47
N ARG A 136 16.96 0.56 5.37
CA ARG A 136 16.26 -0.36 6.27
C ARG A 136 16.79 -0.32 7.71
N ILE A 137 18.11 -0.17 7.86
CA ILE A 137 18.75 0.01 9.18
C ILE A 137 18.34 1.35 9.75
N ASP A 138 18.49 2.42 8.97
CA ASP A 138 18.16 3.79 9.35
C ASP A 138 16.70 3.91 9.87
N ALA A 139 15.78 3.18 9.24
CA ALA A 139 14.36 3.21 9.60
C ALA A 139 14.03 2.54 10.95
N ALA A 140 14.86 1.61 11.46
CA ALA A 140 14.66 0.97 12.76
C ALA A 140 15.34 1.73 13.92
N ILE A 141 16.34 2.59 13.62
CA ILE A 141 17.09 3.34 14.63
C ILE A 141 16.19 4.14 15.59
N PRO A 142 15.11 4.82 15.15
CA PRO A 142 14.24 5.56 16.06
C PRO A 142 13.64 4.69 17.17
N THR A 143 13.17 3.49 16.83
CA THR A 143 12.57 2.55 17.80
C THR A 143 13.62 2.05 18.79
N ILE A 144 14.82 1.72 18.30
CA ILE A 144 15.95 1.25 19.11
C ILE A 144 16.39 2.34 20.09
N LYS A 145 16.58 3.57 19.60
CA LYS A 145 16.96 4.72 20.43
C LYS A 145 15.92 5.02 21.49
N TYR A 146 14.64 5.03 21.13
CA TYR A 146 13.57 5.26 22.10
C TYR A 146 13.57 4.26 23.24
N ALA A 147 13.73 2.96 22.97
CA ALA A 147 13.80 1.96 24.02
C ALA A 147 14.97 2.25 24.98
N LEU A 148 16.15 2.55 24.45
CA LEU A 148 17.35 2.84 25.23
C LEU A 148 17.22 4.15 26.04
N ASP A 149 16.75 5.22 25.40
CA ASP A 149 16.62 6.55 25.99
C ASP A 149 15.55 6.59 27.09
N ASN A 150 14.54 5.71 27.01
CA ASN A 150 13.53 5.51 28.06
C ASN A 150 13.93 4.45 29.10
N GLY A 151 15.21 4.07 29.14
CA GLY A 151 15.79 3.29 30.21
C GLY A 151 15.55 1.79 30.12
N ALA A 152 15.33 1.23 28.93
CA ALA A 152 15.36 -0.22 28.74
C ALA A 152 16.68 -0.80 29.25
N LYS A 153 16.59 -1.94 29.96
CA LYS A 153 17.76 -2.66 30.45
C LYS A 153 18.59 -3.19 29.29
N SER A 154 17.93 -3.73 28.27
CA SER A 154 18.58 -4.11 27.01
C SER A 154 17.62 -4.09 25.84
N VAL A 155 18.19 -3.99 24.65
CA VAL A 155 17.50 -4.16 23.37
C VAL A 155 18.09 -5.37 22.65
N VAL A 156 17.27 -6.38 22.40
CA VAL A 156 17.62 -7.59 21.64
C VAL A 156 17.03 -7.47 20.24
N LEU A 157 17.88 -7.28 19.24
CA LEU A 157 17.51 -7.14 17.84
C LEU A 157 17.50 -8.52 17.17
N CYS A 158 16.41 -8.83 16.49
CA CYS A 158 16.28 -10.03 15.70
C CYS A 158 15.92 -9.64 14.27
N SER A 159 16.59 -10.22 13.27
CA SER A 159 16.32 -9.96 11.85
C SER A 159 16.54 -11.21 10.99
N HIS A 160 16.28 -11.09 9.69
CA HIS A 160 16.72 -12.05 8.68
C HIS A 160 17.45 -11.34 7.55
N LEU A 161 18.31 -12.07 6.85
CA LEU A 161 19.03 -11.57 5.69
C LEU A 161 19.02 -12.63 4.58
N GLY A 162 18.59 -12.24 3.38
CA GLY A 162 18.55 -13.14 2.23
C GLY A 162 17.65 -14.38 2.42
N ARG A 163 18.06 -15.48 1.78
CA ARG A 163 17.33 -16.76 1.77
C ARG A 163 18.28 -17.93 2.03
N PRO A 164 18.73 -18.10 3.29
CA PRO A 164 19.59 -19.21 3.68
C PRO A 164 18.86 -20.57 3.77
N ASN A 165 17.52 -20.61 3.62
CA ASN A 165 16.71 -21.84 3.62
C ASN A 165 16.93 -22.75 4.84
N GLY A 166 17.09 -22.20 6.05
CA GLY A 166 17.27 -23.00 7.26
C GLY A 166 18.68 -23.57 7.44
N GLU A 167 19.67 -23.05 6.71
CA GLU A 167 21.07 -23.47 6.83
C GLU A 167 21.98 -22.30 7.21
N LYS A 168 22.96 -22.56 8.07
CA LYS A 168 23.96 -21.57 8.47
C LYS A 168 24.94 -21.33 7.31
N ASN A 169 24.96 -20.10 6.79
CA ASN A 169 25.82 -19.72 5.67
C ASN A 169 26.39 -18.31 5.87
N ALA A 170 27.73 -18.22 5.95
CA ALA A 170 28.47 -16.98 6.19
C ALA A 170 28.08 -15.82 5.25
N LYS A 171 27.67 -16.12 4.01
CA LYS A 171 27.18 -15.11 3.05
C LYS A 171 26.02 -14.28 3.59
N TYR A 172 25.17 -14.89 4.42
CA TYR A 172 23.97 -14.27 4.98
C TYR A 172 24.11 -13.94 6.47
N SER A 173 25.33 -13.80 6.98
CA SER A 173 25.57 -13.41 8.38
C SER A 173 25.13 -11.95 8.62
N MET A 174 24.71 -11.67 9.85
CA MET A 174 24.39 -10.34 10.37
C MET A 174 25.62 -9.53 10.78
N ALA A 175 26.84 -10.09 10.68
CA ALA A 175 28.08 -9.37 11.00
C ALA A 175 28.25 -8.00 10.34
N PRO A 176 28.04 -7.82 9.01
CA PRO A 176 28.10 -6.50 8.40
C PRO A 176 27.00 -5.56 8.91
N VAL A 177 25.82 -6.10 9.22
CA VAL A 177 24.69 -5.34 9.77
C VAL A 177 24.99 -4.86 11.19
N ALA A 178 25.61 -5.69 12.03
CA ALA A 178 26.02 -5.34 13.40
C ALA A 178 26.89 -4.08 13.40
N LYS A 179 27.91 -4.05 12.53
CA LYS A 179 28.81 -2.89 12.38
C LYS A 179 28.08 -1.63 11.95
N ALA A 180 27.17 -1.74 10.98
CA ALA A 180 26.39 -0.60 10.50
C ALA A 180 25.41 -0.09 11.56
N VAL A 181 24.78 -0.97 12.34
CA VAL A 181 23.90 -0.57 13.45
C VAL A 181 24.71 0.12 14.56
N GLU A 182 25.88 -0.42 14.91
CA GLU A 182 26.80 0.17 15.90
C GLU A 182 27.20 1.60 15.51
N GLU A 183 27.62 1.81 14.25
CA GLU A 183 27.98 3.13 13.71
C GLU A 183 26.81 4.12 13.79
N LYS A 184 25.60 3.70 13.37
CA LYS A 184 24.40 4.55 13.35
C LYS A 184 23.85 4.87 14.73
N LEU A 185 24.03 3.95 15.67
CA LEU A 185 23.58 4.10 17.04
C LEU A 185 24.59 4.89 17.89
N GLY A 186 25.88 4.85 17.53
CA GLY A 186 26.97 5.41 18.32
C GLY A 186 27.18 4.65 19.64
N ARG A 187 26.84 3.35 19.67
CA ARG A 187 26.93 2.49 20.85
C ARG A 187 27.36 1.07 20.45
N PRO A 188 28.13 0.37 21.28
CA PRO A 188 28.54 -1.01 20.99
C PRO A 188 27.35 -1.94 20.76
N VAL A 189 27.43 -2.78 19.71
CA VAL A 189 26.42 -3.80 19.41
C VAL A 189 27.05 -5.19 19.55
N MET A 190 26.56 -5.96 20.50
CA MET A 190 27.01 -7.35 20.72
C MET A 190 26.32 -8.28 19.72
N LEU A 191 27.06 -8.73 18.70
CA LEU A 191 26.58 -9.78 17.80
C LEU A 191 26.70 -11.16 18.45
N MET A 192 25.58 -11.87 18.55
CA MET A 192 25.56 -13.27 18.96
C MET A 192 25.96 -14.19 17.80
N LYS A 193 26.58 -15.32 18.13
CA LYS A 193 26.91 -16.37 17.14
C LYS A 193 25.69 -17.17 16.67
N ASP A 194 24.56 -16.99 17.36
CA ASP A 194 23.34 -17.73 17.10
C ASP A 194 22.09 -16.91 17.44
N VAL A 195 20.92 -17.50 17.20
CA VAL A 195 19.60 -16.86 17.42
C VAL A 195 18.92 -17.33 18.70
N VAL A 196 19.16 -18.58 19.07
CA VAL A 196 18.55 -19.27 20.20
C VAL A 196 19.59 -20.17 20.87
N GLY A 197 19.25 -20.73 22.04
CA GLY A 197 20.12 -21.66 22.77
C GLY A 197 20.76 -21.06 24.02
N PRO A 198 21.47 -21.89 24.81
CA PRO A 198 21.87 -21.54 26.18
C PRO A 198 22.81 -20.33 26.24
N GLU A 199 23.74 -20.18 25.29
CA GLU A 199 24.64 -19.02 25.24
C GLU A 199 23.89 -17.71 24.97
N VAL A 200 22.91 -17.74 24.06
CA VAL A 200 22.07 -16.57 23.73
C VAL A 200 21.15 -16.21 24.90
N GLU A 201 20.51 -17.23 25.50
CA GLU A 201 19.65 -17.06 26.66
C GLU A 201 20.44 -16.47 27.84
N ALA A 202 21.65 -16.95 28.10
CA ALA A 202 22.52 -16.43 29.16
C ALA A 202 22.94 -14.97 28.91
N ALA A 203 23.34 -14.63 27.68
CA ALA A 203 23.70 -13.25 27.33
C ALA A 203 22.53 -12.27 27.46
N CYS A 204 21.30 -12.74 27.22
CA CYS A 204 20.09 -11.91 27.30
C CYS A 204 19.42 -11.92 28.68
N ALA A 205 19.81 -12.80 29.62
CA ALA A 205 19.14 -12.95 30.91
C ALA A 205 19.29 -11.71 31.80
N ASP A 206 20.52 -11.23 31.97
CA ASP A 206 20.83 -10.08 32.83
C ASP A 206 22.00 -9.24 32.28
N PRO A 207 21.84 -8.63 31.08
CA PRO A 207 22.87 -7.79 30.51
C PRO A 207 22.99 -6.45 31.25
N ALA A 208 24.12 -5.78 31.07
CA ALA A 208 24.34 -4.43 31.61
C ALA A 208 23.28 -3.45 31.08
N PRO A 209 22.78 -2.50 31.89
CA PRO A 209 21.79 -1.52 31.45
C PRO A 209 22.21 -0.76 30.20
N GLY A 210 21.30 -0.66 29.23
CA GLY A 210 21.53 -0.03 27.93
C GLY A 210 22.26 -0.91 26.91
N SER A 211 22.41 -2.22 27.17
CA SER A 211 23.05 -3.15 26.22
C SER A 211 22.22 -3.32 24.95
N VAL A 212 22.91 -3.38 23.80
CA VAL A 212 22.31 -3.71 22.50
C VAL A 212 22.91 -5.02 22.01
N ILE A 213 22.04 -6.00 21.78
CA ILE A 213 22.41 -7.35 21.36
C ILE A 213 21.76 -7.58 20.00
N LEU A 214 22.53 -7.95 18.98
CA LEU A 214 22.02 -8.39 17.69
C LEU A 214 22.15 -9.91 17.60
N LEU A 215 21.04 -10.59 17.38
CA LEU A 215 21.03 -12.02 17.08
C LEU A 215 21.56 -12.27 15.67
N GLU A 216 22.07 -13.47 15.43
CA GLU A 216 22.40 -13.91 14.07
C GLU A 216 21.11 -14.07 13.21
N ASN A 217 21.26 -14.42 11.94
CA ASN A 217 20.17 -14.52 10.98
C ASN A 217 19.11 -15.55 11.39
N SER A 218 17.89 -15.09 11.69
CA SER A 218 16.79 -15.95 12.13
C SER A 218 16.44 -17.05 11.12
N ARG A 219 16.68 -16.84 9.82
CA ARG A 219 16.39 -17.83 8.77
C ARG A 219 17.45 -18.92 8.64
N TYR A 220 18.51 -18.91 9.45
CA TYR A 220 19.36 -20.09 9.64
C TYR A 220 18.63 -21.26 10.29
N TYR A 221 17.43 -21.02 10.84
CA TYR A 221 16.55 -22.03 11.40
C TYR A 221 15.35 -22.24 10.49
N ILE A 222 15.07 -23.49 10.11
CA ILE A 222 13.87 -23.85 9.36
C ILE A 222 12.60 -23.49 10.15
N GLU A 223 12.69 -23.48 11.48
CA GLU A 223 11.63 -23.14 12.43
C GLU A 223 11.17 -21.69 12.32
N GLU A 224 11.97 -20.78 11.75
CA GLU A 224 11.56 -19.40 11.52
C GLU A 224 10.49 -19.30 10.42
N GLU A 225 10.73 -19.90 9.25
CA GLU A 225 9.79 -19.86 8.11
C GLU A 225 8.79 -21.03 8.14
N GLY A 226 9.04 -22.05 8.96
CA GLY A 226 8.28 -23.30 9.05
C GLY A 226 8.51 -24.25 7.87
N LYS A 227 9.34 -23.85 6.90
CA LYS A 227 9.65 -24.60 5.68
C LYS A 227 10.97 -24.13 5.08
N ALA A 228 11.62 -25.01 4.33
CA ALA A 228 12.84 -24.75 3.59
C ALA A 228 12.82 -25.45 2.23
N LYS A 229 13.85 -25.21 1.42
CA LYS A 229 14.17 -26.03 0.26
C LYS A 229 15.55 -26.63 0.45
N ASP A 230 15.71 -27.91 0.15
CA ASP A 230 17.03 -28.55 0.09
C ASP A 230 17.80 -28.12 -1.17
N ALA A 231 19.03 -28.63 -1.32
CA ALA A 231 19.90 -28.34 -2.46
C ALA A 231 19.29 -28.78 -3.79
N GLU A 232 18.46 -29.82 -3.78
CA GLU A 232 17.73 -30.37 -4.92
C GLU A 232 16.41 -29.62 -5.21
N GLY A 233 16.01 -28.69 -4.34
CA GLY A 233 14.81 -27.87 -4.48
C GLY A 233 13.52 -28.48 -3.92
N ASN A 234 13.60 -29.63 -3.25
CA ASN A 234 12.47 -30.26 -2.57
C ASN A 234 12.06 -29.44 -1.34
N LYS A 235 10.76 -29.45 -1.04
CA LYS A 235 10.21 -28.68 0.09
C LYS A 235 10.38 -29.47 1.39
N LEU A 236 11.13 -28.91 2.32
CA LEU A 236 11.20 -29.38 3.71
C LEU A 236 10.19 -28.61 4.56
N LYS A 237 9.60 -29.28 5.55
CA LYS A 237 8.68 -28.66 6.52
C LYS A 237 9.26 -28.82 7.92
N ALA A 238 9.25 -27.76 8.71
CA ALA A 238 9.69 -27.83 10.10
C ALA A 238 8.74 -28.69 10.93
N ASP A 239 9.29 -29.40 11.91
CA ASP A 239 8.51 -30.09 12.94
C ASP A 239 7.77 -29.04 13.80
N PRO A 240 6.43 -29.11 13.93
CA PRO A 240 5.67 -28.20 14.78
C PRO A 240 6.17 -28.13 16.23
N ALA A 241 6.68 -29.23 16.80
CA ALA A 241 7.23 -29.23 18.16
C ALA A 241 8.49 -28.36 18.25
N LYS A 242 9.39 -28.48 17.26
CA LYS A 242 10.61 -27.65 17.17
C LYS A 242 10.31 -26.18 16.91
N VAL A 243 9.27 -25.87 16.12
CA VAL A 243 8.79 -24.50 15.94
C VAL A 243 8.35 -23.89 17.27
N LYS A 244 7.62 -24.66 18.09
CA LYS A 244 7.19 -24.22 19.43
C LYS A 244 8.38 -24.00 20.37
N GLU A 245 9.34 -24.92 20.37
CA GLU A 245 10.59 -24.78 21.16
C GLU A 245 11.40 -23.55 20.73
N PHE A 246 11.53 -23.31 19.43
CA PHE A 246 12.21 -22.14 18.89
C PHE A 246 11.54 -20.84 19.34
N ARG A 247 10.20 -20.74 19.23
CA ARG A 247 9.43 -19.59 19.72
C ARG A 247 9.58 -19.40 21.23
N ALA A 248 9.55 -20.48 22.01
CA ALA A 248 9.75 -20.41 23.45
C ALA A 248 11.16 -19.92 23.82
N SER A 249 12.20 -20.28 23.06
CA SER A 249 13.55 -19.75 23.28
C SER A 249 13.61 -18.25 22.97
N LEU A 250 13.00 -17.78 21.88
CA LEU A 250 12.90 -16.34 21.59
C LEU A 250 12.20 -15.57 22.72
N ALA A 251 11.11 -16.10 23.26
CA ALA A 251 10.33 -15.49 24.34
C ALA A 251 11.13 -15.29 25.64
N LYS A 252 12.16 -16.10 25.91
CA LYS A 252 13.02 -15.93 27.09
C LYS A 252 13.98 -14.75 26.99
N LEU A 253 14.25 -14.27 25.78
CA LEU A 253 15.29 -13.27 25.52
C LEU A 253 14.92 -11.87 26.01
N ALA A 254 13.63 -11.59 26.22
CA ALA A 254 13.18 -10.28 26.66
C ALA A 254 11.82 -10.32 27.38
N ASP A 255 11.42 -9.19 27.95
CA ASP A 255 10.17 -9.05 28.70
C ASP A 255 9.05 -8.45 27.83
N ILE A 256 9.43 -7.63 26.84
CA ILE A 256 8.51 -6.97 25.89
C ILE A 256 8.92 -7.38 24.47
N TYR A 257 7.92 -7.72 23.64
CA TYR A 257 8.07 -7.89 22.20
C TYR A 257 7.65 -6.62 21.45
N CYS A 258 8.48 -6.17 20.54
CA CYS A 258 8.23 -5.05 19.65
C CYS A 258 8.45 -5.49 18.19
N SER A 259 7.42 -5.43 17.35
CA SER A 259 7.54 -5.66 15.91
C SER A 259 7.74 -4.34 15.18
N ASP A 260 8.88 -4.18 14.51
CA ASP A 260 9.20 -3.01 13.70
C ASP A 260 9.57 -3.40 12.25
N ALA A 261 9.07 -4.56 11.80
CA ALA A 261 9.40 -5.19 10.52
C ALA A 261 8.16 -5.35 9.62
N PHE A 262 7.51 -4.24 9.25
CA PHE A 262 6.27 -4.27 8.47
C PHE A 262 6.37 -5.09 7.17
N GLY A 263 7.52 -5.03 6.47
CA GLY A 263 7.77 -5.81 5.26
C GLY A 263 7.65 -7.33 5.41
N THR A 264 7.74 -7.85 6.63
CA THR A 264 7.60 -9.29 6.92
C THR A 264 6.28 -9.62 7.64
N ALA A 265 5.46 -8.62 7.96
CA ALA A 265 4.25 -8.79 8.77
C ALA A 265 3.15 -9.64 8.09
N HIS A 266 3.18 -9.78 6.76
CA HIS A 266 2.32 -10.71 6.01
C HIS A 266 2.64 -12.19 6.26
N ARG A 267 3.75 -12.49 6.94
CA ARG A 267 4.22 -13.86 7.16
C ARG A 267 3.98 -14.29 8.61
N ALA A 268 3.38 -15.46 8.78
CA ALA A 268 3.23 -16.10 10.08
C ALA A 268 4.52 -16.80 10.56
N HIS A 269 5.67 -16.14 10.38
CA HIS A 269 6.98 -16.65 10.81
C HIS A 269 7.12 -16.55 12.33
N SER A 270 8.00 -17.38 12.91
CA SER A 270 8.13 -17.50 14.36
C SER A 270 8.46 -16.18 15.06
N SER A 271 9.39 -15.40 14.52
CA SER A 271 9.75 -14.09 15.05
C SER A 271 8.72 -12.98 14.80
N MET A 272 7.73 -13.18 13.90
CA MET A 272 6.70 -12.18 13.57
C MET A 272 5.51 -12.19 14.52
N VAL A 273 5.26 -13.33 15.17
CA VAL A 273 4.03 -13.54 15.94
C VAL A 273 4.18 -13.27 17.44
N GLY A 274 5.41 -13.03 17.92
CA GLY A 274 5.67 -12.72 19.32
C GLY A 274 5.13 -13.75 20.31
N GLU A 275 5.00 -15.03 19.90
CA GLU A 275 4.40 -16.08 20.73
C GLU A 275 5.23 -16.30 22.00
N GLY A 276 4.56 -16.37 23.15
CA GLY A 276 5.20 -16.55 24.46
C GLY A 276 5.59 -15.25 25.17
N PHE A 277 5.60 -14.10 24.48
CA PHE A 277 5.83 -12.81 25.13
C PHE A 277 4.55 -12.30 25.83
N PRO A 278 4.66 -11.72 27.04
CA PRO A 278 3.51 -11.24 27.79
C PRO A 278 2.95 -9.92 27.26
N VAL A 279 3.79 -9.10 26.61
CA VAL A 279 3.42 -7.78 26.07
C VAL A 279 3.95 -7.67 24.63
N LYS A 280 3.10 -7.28 23.69
CA LYS A 280 3.44 -7.17 22.26
C LYS A 280 2.98 -5.84 21.69
N CYS A 281 3.92 -5.08 21.12
CA CYS A 281 3.66 -3.78 20.52
C CYS A 281 4.29 -3.62 19.13
N GLY A 282 3.90 -2.57 18.42
CA GLY A 282 4.56 -2.08 17.22
C GLY A 282 5.64 -1.04 17.54
N GLY A 283 6.75 -1.09 16.80
CA GLY A 283 7.73 -0.02 16.76
C GLY A 283 7.25 1.16 15.90
N PHE A 284 8.05 2.21 15.78
CA PHE A 284 7.65 3.42 15.07
C PHE A 284 7.51 3.24 13.56
N LEU A 285 8.34 2.40 12.94
CA LEU A 285 8.24 2.11 11.50
C LEU A 285 6.92 1.39 11.25
N LEU A 286 6.63 0.32 11.99
CA LEU A 286 5.38 -0.43 11.82
C LEU A 286 4.17 0.44 12.15
N ALA A 287 4.21 1.21 13.24
CA ALA A 287 3.12 2.12 13.61
C ALA A 287 2.84 3.16 12.51
N LYS A 288 3.88 3.76 11.94
CA LYS A 288 3.74 4.71 10.82
C LYS A 288 3.09 4.06 9.60
N GLU A 289 3.47 2.83 9.26
CA GLU A 289 2.84 2.08 8.16
C GLU A 289 1.34 1.89 8.43
N LEU A 290 0.97 1.43 9.62
CA LEU A 290 -0.44 1.23 10.00
C LEU A 290 -1.23 2.55 9.98
N ASP A 291 -0.67 3.63 10.52
CA ASP A 291 -1.30 4.96 10.54
C ASP A 291 -1.63 5.47 9.13
N TYR A 292 -0.72 5.28 8.17
CA TYR A 292 -0.94 5.70 6.78
C TYR A 292 -1.88 4.79 6.00
N PHE A 293 -1.82 3.47 6.21
CA PHE A 293 -2.77 2.56 5.57
C PHE A 293 -4.19 2.68 6.14
N ALA A 294 -4.34 2.95 7.44
CA ALA A 294 -5.64 3.23 8.06
C ALA A 294 -6.32 4.48 7.43
N LYS A 295 -5.54 5.53 7.15
CA LYS A 295 -6.01 6.73 6.44
C LYS A 295 -6.49 6.45 5.01
N ILE A 296 -6.15 5.31 4.42
CA ILE A 296 -6.59 4.92 3.08
C ILE A 296 -7.78 3.98 3.14
N ILE A 297 -7.69 2.98 4.03
CA ILE A 297 -8.58 1.83 4.02
C ILE A 297 -9.87 2.13 4.79
N ASP A 298 -9.79 2.88 5.89
CA ASP A 298 -10.90 3.03 6.83
C ASP A 298 -11.68 4.33 6.60
N THR A 299 -10.99 5.48 6.64
CA THR A 299 -11.63 6.81 6.56
C THR A 299 -10.87 7.77 5.63
N PRO A 300 -10.74 7.44 4.33
CA PRO A 300 -9.97 8.27 3.43
C PRO A 300 -10.66 9.59 3.11
N THR A 301 -9.85 10.64 2.98
CA THR A 301 -10.33 11.94 2.51
C THR A 301 -10.53 11.85 1.01
N LYS A 302 -11.78 12.02 0.56
CA LYS A 302 -12.16 11.92 -0.85
C LYS A 302 -11.85 13.21 -1.63
N PRO A 303 -11.60 13.14 -2.95
CA PRO A 303 -11.54 11.92 -3.78
C PRO A 303 -10.29 11.07 -3.52
N VAL A 304 -10.47 9.74 -3.55
CA VAL A 304 -9.39 8.76 -3.44
C VAL A 304 -9.02 8.24 -4.82
N CYS A 305 -7.74 8.37 -5.17
CA CYS A 305 -7.19 7.83 -6.40
C CYS A 305 -6.24 6.68 -6.13
N ALA A 306 -6.53 5.51 -6.70
CA ALA A 306 -5.56 4.42 -6.82
C ALA A 306 -4.85 4.49 -8.18
N ILE A 307 -3.54 4.36 -8.18
CA ILE A 307 -2.69 4.29 -9.36
C ILE A 307 -2.04 2.92 -9.35
N LEU A 308 -2.35 2.10 -10.35
CA LEU A 308 -1.92 0.72 -10.44
C LEU A 308 -1.13 0.52 -11.73
N GLY A 309 0.13 0.10 -11.60
CA GLY A 309 1.00 -0.19 -12.74
C GLY A 309 1.69 -1.55 -12.64
N GLY A 310 2.77 -1.76 -13.38
CA GLY A 310 3.51 -3.03 -13.41
C GLY A 310 3.13 -3.93 -14.59
N ALA A 311 3.57 -5.19 -14.56
CA ALA A 311 3.64 -6.03 -15.75
C ALA A 311 2.40 -6.90 -16.04
N LYS A 312 1.75 -7.47 -15.01
CA LYS A 312 0.68 -8.47 -15.17
C LYS A 312 -0.58 -8.08 -14.41
N VAL A 313 -1.74 -8.40 -14.98
CA VAL A 313 -3.05 -8.16 -14.36
C VAL A 313 -3.35 -9.23 -13.31
N ALA A 314 -3.01 -10.48 -13.60
CA ALA A 314 -3.29 -11.65 -12.75
C ALA A 314 -2.76 -11.48 -11.33
N ASP A 315 -1.56 -10.92 -11.20
CA ASP A 315 -0.91 -10.66 -9.91
C ASP A 315 -1.61 -9.56 -9.09
N LYS A 316 -2.52 -8.78 -9.71
CA LYS A 316 -3.18 -7.61 -9.11
C LYS A 316 -4.71 -7.69 -9.09
N ILE A 317 -5.31 -8.79 -9.51
CA ILE A 317 -6.77 -8.93 -9.54
C ILE A 317 -7.38 -8.66 -8.16
N GLN A 318 -6.87 -9.32 -7.11
CA GLN A 318 -7.39 -9.15 -5.74
C GLN A 318 -7.25 -7.70 -5.27
N LEU A 319 -6.13 -7.07 -5.58
CA LEU A 319 -5.88 -5.66 -5.26
C LEU A 319 -6.90 -4.75 -5.96
N ILE A 320 -7.06 -4.88 -7.28
CA ILE A 320 -8.00 -4.09 -8.08
C ILE A 320 -9.41 -4.27 -7.52
N MET A 321 -9.86 -5.51 -7.34
CA MET A 321 -11.21 -5.82 -6.88
C MET A 321 -11.49 -5.25 -5.48
N ASN A 322 -10.53 -5.28 -4.56
CA ASN A 322 -10.70 -4.69 -3.23
C ASN A 322 -10.66 -3.16 -3.25
N LEU A 323 -9.81 -2.56 -4.09
CA LEU A 323 -9.71 -1.10 -4.20
C LEU A 323 -10.92 -0.48 -4.89
N LEU A 324 -11.55 -1.16 -5.86
CA LEU A 324 -12.78 -0.70 -6.50
C LEU A 324 -13.95 -0.46 -5.52
N ASP A 325 -13.91 -1.08 -4.33
CA ASP A 325 -14.89 -0.83 -3.28
C ASP A 325 -14.60 0.42 -2.44
N LYS A 326 -13.42 1.04 -2.61
CA LYS A 326 -12.87 2.07 -1.71
C LYS A 326 -12.48 3.37 -2.42
N VAL A 327 -12.11 3.30 -3.70
CA VAL A 327 -11.60 4.45 -4.45
C VAL A 327 -12.68 5.15 -5.27
N ASP A 328 -12.45 6.41 -5.60
CA ASP A 328 -13.31 7.17 -6.52
C ASP A 328 -12.71 7.19 -7.95
N ILE A 329 -11.38 7.08 -8.06
CA ILE A 329 -10.62 7.10 -9.32
C ILE A 329 -9.63 5.93 -9.31
N MET A 330 -9.51 5.23 -10.44
CA MET A 330 -8.50 4.20 -10.63
C MET A 330 -7.74 4.45 -11.95
N ILE A 331 -6.46 4.78 -11.85
CA ILE A 331 -5.54 4.83 -13.00
C ILE A 331 -4.89 3.46 -13.14
N VAL A 332 -4.94 2.88 -14.33
CA VAL A 332 -4.23 1.64 -14.67
C VAL A 332 -3.18 1.95 -15.74
N GLY A 333 -1.93 1.54 -15.52
CA GLY A 333 -0.81 1.78 -16.44
C GLY A 333 0.17 0.62 -16.47
N GLY A 334 1.39 0.87 -16.98
CA GLY A 334 2.42 -0.15 -17.13
C GLY A 334 2.06 -1.22 -18.17
N GLY A 335 2.80 -2.33 -18.14
CA GLY A 335 2.57 -3.46 -19.04
C GLY A 335 1.17 -4.08 -18.92
N MET A 336 0.60 -4.08 -17.71
CA MET A 336 -0.73 -4.64 -17.47
C MET A 336 -1.86 -3.88 -18.17
N ALA A 337 -1.66 -2.60 -18.51
CA ALA A 337 -2.65 -1.82 -19.24
C ALA A 337 -2.89 -2.38 -20.66
N PHE A 338 -1.88 -2.99 -21.29
CA PHE A 338 -2.02 -3.56 -22.63
C PHE A 338 -2.99 -4.73 -22.69
N THR A 339 -3.19 -5.47 -21.59
CA THR A 339 -4.26 -6.46 -21.48
C THR A 339 -5.64 -5.80 -21.58
N PHE A 340 -5.88 -4.70 -20.86
CA PHE A 340 -7.15 -3.95 -20.96
C PHE A 340 -7.36 -3.36 -22.37
N ILE A 341 -6.30 -2.82 -22.95
CA ILE A 341 -6.32 -2.19 -24.28
C ILE A 341 -6.64 -3.24 -25.37
N LYS A 342 -6.03 -4.43 -25.29
CA LYS A 342 -6.29 -5.53 -26.23
C LYS A 342 -7.71 -6.06 -26.10
N GLU A 343 -8.23 -6.22 -24.89
CA GLU A 343 -9.64 -6.61 -24.66
C GLU A 343 -10.62 -5.54 -25.17
N GLY A 344 -10.18 -4.29 -25.30
CA GLY A 344 -10.89 -3.21 -25.97
C GLY A 344 -10.81 -3.23 -27.50
N GLY A 345 -10.13 -4.21 -28.11
CA GLY A 345 -10.01 -4.39 -29.55
C GLY A 345 -8.87 -3.61 -30.23
N VAL A 346 -7.93 -3.08 -29.46
CA VAL A 346 -6.76 -2.33 -30.00
C VAL A 346 -5.57 -3.26 -30.18
N GLU A 347 -4.89 -3.14 -31.32
CA GLU A 347 -3.66 -3.90 -31.59
C GLU A 347 -2.52 -3.47 -30.65
N ILE A 348 -1.87 -4.43 -30.01
CA ILE A 348 -0.81 -4.18 -29.02
C ILE A 348 0.58 -4.63 -29.47
N GLY A 349 0.73 -5.12 -30.70
CA GLY A 349 2.02 -5.62 -31.21
C GLY A 349 2.58 -6.73 -30.32
N SER A 350 3.85 -6.61 -29.93
CA SER A 350 4.53 -7.55 -29.03
C SER A 350 4.52 -7.11 -27.56
N SER A 351 3.60 -6.22 -27.18
CA SER A 351 3.46 -5.77 -25.79
C SER A 351 3.03 -6.92 -24.87
N LEU A 352 3.28 -6.75 -23.57
CA LEU A 352 2.87 -7.74 -22.58
C LEU A 352 1.37 -7.97 -22.62
N TYR A 353 0.98 -9.24 -22.68
CA TYR A 353 -0.40 -9.67 -22.65
C TYR A 353 -0.55 -10.81 -21.65
N ASP A 354 -1.52 -10.67 -20.77
CA ASP A 354 -1.81 -11.62 -19.71
C ASP A 354 -3.15 -12.31 -20.00
N GLU A 355 -3.09 -13.50 -20.60
CA GLU A 355 -4.26 -14.26 -21.02
C GLU A 355 -5.19 -14.64 -19.87
N GLU A 356 -4.63 -14.96 -18.69
CA GLU A 356 -5.43 -15.28 -17.51
C GLU A 356 -6.08 -14.02 -16.92
N GLY A 357 -5.33 -12.92 -16.89
CA GLY A 357 -5.87 -11.62 -16.49
C GLY A 357 -6.95 -11.07 -17.42
N ALA A 358 -6.83 -11.31 -18.74
CA ALA A 358 -7.77 -10.87 -19.76
C ALA A 358 -9.20 -11.34 -19.50
N LYS A 359 -9.36 -12.59 -19.07
CA LYS A 359 -10.67 -13.20 -18.74
C LYS A 359 -11.47 -12.42 -17.70
N LEU A 360 -10.79 -11.62 -16.87
CA LEU A 360 -11.39 -10.87 -15.77
C LEU A 360 -11.51 -9.37 -16.04
N VAL A 361 -10.94 -8.85 -17.13
CA VAL A 361 -11.07 -7.44 -17.53
C VAL A 361 -12.55 -7.00 -17.62
N PRO A 362 -13.47 -7.76 -18.24
CA PRO A 362 -14.88 -7.36 -18.29
C PRO A 362 -15.52 -7.23 -16.91
N GLU A 363 -15.16 -8.10 -15.96
CA GLU A 363 -15.67 -8.05 -14.59
C GLU A 363 -15.15 -6.81 -13.84
N ILE A 364 -13.86 -6.49 -13.99
CA ILE A 364 -13.23 -5.30 -13.41
C ILE A 364 -13.93 -4.03 -13.90
N ILE A 365 -14.11 -3.91 -15.22
CA ILE A 365 -14.77 -2.75 -15.85
C ILE A 365 -16.21 -2.62 -15.35
N LYS A 366 -16.95 -3.74 -15.34
CA LYS A 366 -18.33 -3.76 -14.85
C LYS A 366 -18.41 -3.32 -13.38
N LYS A 367 -17.55 -3.86 -12.52
CA LYS A 367 -17.51 -3.49 -11.10
C LYS A 367 -17.15 -2.02 -10.91
N ALA A 368 -16.19 -1.49 -11.69
CA ALA A 368 -15.85 -0.06 -11.65
C ALA A 368 -17.07 0.81 -11.99
N ALA A 369 -17.81 0.48 -13.05
CA ALA A 369 -19.03 1.19 -13.42
C ALA A 369 -20.13 1.09 -12.34
N GLU A 370 -20.37 -0.11 -11.79
CA GLU A 370 -21.34 -0.33 -10.70
C GLU A 370 -21.01 0.46 -9.43
N LYS A 371 -19.71 0.69 -9.17
CA LYS A 371 -19.22 1.44 -8.01
C LYS A 371 -19.06 2.94 -8.29
N GLY A 372 -19.26 3.38 -9.53
CA GLY A 372 -19.05 4.76 -9.94
C GLY A 372 -17.58 5.18 -9.90
N VAL A 373 -16.66 4.23 -10.07
CA VAL A 373 -15.21 4.50 -10.12
C VAL A 373 -14.84 5.00 -11.51
N GLU A 374 -14.16 6.14 -11.57
CA GLU A 374 -13.56 6.64 -12.80
C GLU A 374 -12.31 5.82 -13.15
N LEU A 375 -12.45 4.86 -14.07
CA LEU A 375 -11.35 4.04 -14.56
C LEU A 375 -10.62 4.75 -15.71
N ILE A 376 -9.33 5.05 -15.51
CA ILE A 376 -8.47 5.77 -16.46
C ILE A 376 -7.42 4.79 -17.00
N LEU A 377 -7.45 4.57 -18.30
CA LEU A 377 -6.47 3.78 -19.05
C LEU A 377 -5.62 4.70 -19.94
N PRO A 378 -4.39 4.30 -20.33
CA PRO A 378 -3.58 5.08 -21.23
C PRO A 378 -4.20 5.09 -22.63
N VAL A 379 -4.16 6.24 -23.30
CA VAL A 379 -4.71 6.46 -24.64
C VAL A 379 -3.64 6.64 -25.72
N ASP A 380 -2.38 6.76 -25.30
CA ASP A 380 -1.19 6.83 -26.13
C ASP A 380 0.00 6.20 -25.41
N PHE A 381 0.96 5.71 -26.19
CA PHE A 381 2.02 4.83 -25.73
C PHE A 381 3.37 5.22 -26.35
N VAL A 382 4.43 5.08 -25.57
CA VAL A 382 5.81 5.09 -26.08
C VAL A 382 6.22 3.66 -26.35
N CYS A 383 6.51 3.36 -27.61
CA CYS A 383 6.80 2.02 -28.10
C CYS A 383 8.26 1.90 -28.53
N SER A 384 8.81 0.69 -28.41
CA SER A 384 10.15 0.32 -28.85
C SER A 384 10.11 -0.87 -29.78
N SER A 385 11.03 -0.97 -30.74
CA SER A 385 11.16 -2.15 -31.61
C SER A 385 11.68 -3.39 -30.88
N LYS A 386 12.26 -3.22 -29.69
CA LYS A 386 12.74 -4.30 -28.81
C LYS A 386 12.80 -3.86 -27.36
N PHE A 387 12.82 -4.82 -26.44
CA PHE A 387 13.03 -4.56 -25.03
C PHE A 387 14.51 -4.24 -24.76
N GLY A 388 14.81 -2.98 -24.46
CA GLY A 388 16.18 -2.50 -24.23
C GLY A 388 16.34 -1.03 -24.60
N GLU A 389 17.46 -0.43 -24.18
CA GLU A 389 17.74 0.99 -24.44
C GLU A 389 18.12 1.29 -25.89
N ASP A 390 18.48 0.28 -26.67
CA ASP A 390 18.96 0.39 -28.05
C ASP A 390 17.86 0.13 -29.10
N GLY A 391 16.60 0.05 -28.68
CA GLY A 391 15.45 0.00 -29.58
C GLY A 391 15.14 1.33 -30.26
N ASP A 392 14.54 1.24 -31.45
CA ASP A 392 13.95 2.38 -32.17
C ASP A 392 12.63 2.77 -31.50
N VAL A 393 12.41 4.06 -31.28
CA VAL A 393 11.26 4.57 -30.51
C VAL A 393 10.20 5.16 -31.44
N LYS A 394 8.96 4.74 -31.26
CA LYS A 394 7.78 5.29 -31.95
C LYS A 394 6.63 5.50 -30.99
N MET A 395 5.69 6.35 -31.38
CA MET A 395 4.44 6.52 -30.64
C MET A 395 3.36 5.59 -31.19
N GLY A 396 2.49 5.10 -30.31
CA GLY A 396 1.22 4.48 -30.66
C GLY A 396 0.07 5.15 -29.91
N ASP A 397 -1.16 4.91 -30.35
CA ASP A 397 -2.37 5.38 -29.65
C ASP A 397 -3.56 4.43 -29.85
N MET A 398 -4.70 4.75 -29.25
CA MET A 398 -5.91 3.91 -29.36
C MET A 398 -6.45 3.76 -30.79
N SER A 399 -6.09 4.64 -31.72
CA SER A 399 -6.55 4.60 -33.11
C SER A 399 -5.65 3.77 -34.00
N THR A 400 -4.33 3.87 -33.82
CA THR A 400 -3.34 3.12 -34.61
C THR A 400 -2.93 1.81 -33.96
N GLY A 401 -3.19 1.66 -32.67
CA GLY A 401 -2.57 0.64 -31.83
C GLY A 401 -1.06 0.86 -31.67
N VAL A 402 -0.41 -0.17 -31.14
CA VAL A 402 1.05 -0.29 -31.11
C VAL A 402 1.55 -0.69 -32.51
N PRO A 403 2.56 0.01 -33.07
CA PRO A 403 3.09 -0.31 -34.39
C PRO A 403 3.54 -1.77 -34.53
N VAL A 404 3.35 -2.36 -35.71
CA VAL A 404 3.79 -3.74 -36.02
C VAL A 404 5.29 -3.90 -35.79
N GLY A 405 5.68 -4.93 -35.03
CA GLY A 405 7.08 -5.18 -34.65
C GLY A 405 7.57 -4.34 -33.47
N TYR A 406 6.69 -3.57 -32.82
CA TYR A 406 7.01 -2.79 -31.61
C TYR A 406 6.23 -3.34 -30.40
N LEU A 407 6.66 -2.92 -29.22
CA LEU A 407 6.00 -3.14 -27.94
C LEU A 407 5.93 -1.83 -27.16
N GLY A 408 4.83 -1.59 -26.44
CA GLY A 408 4.66 -0.42 -25.58
C GLY A 408 5.38 -0.59 -24.25
N LEU A 409 6.17 0.42 -23.87
CA LEU A 409 7.05 0.38 -22.70
C LEU A 409 6.83 1.54 -21.72
N ASP A 410 6.11 2.58 -22.11
CA ASP A 410 5.70 3.70 -21.24
C ASP A 410 4.41 4.35 -21.76
N ILE A 411 3.77 5.16 -20.93
CA ILE A 411 2.61 5.96 -21.31
C ILE A 411 3.01 7.21 -22.10
N GLY A 412 2.18 7.61 -23.06
CA GLY A 412 2.41 8.80 -23.88
C GLY A 412 1.96 10.11 -23.21
N PRO A 413 2.24 11.27 -23.86
CA PRO A 413 1.97 12.58 -23.31
C PRO A 413 0.48 12.88 -23.06
N LYS A 414 -0.45 12.35 -23.86
CA LYS A 414 -1.89 12.55 -23.62
C LYS A 414 -2.34 11.80 -22.36
N SER A 415 -1.86 10.58 -22.19
CA SER A 415 -2.11 9.75 -21.00
C SER A 415 -1.54 10.40 -19.74
N ILE A 416 -0.33 10.96 -19.83
CA ILE A 416 0.29 11.72 -18.74
C ILE A 416 -0.61 12.91 -18.34
N ALA A 417 -1.12 13.67 -19.30
CA ALA A 417 -1.99 14.81 -19.01
C ALA A 417 -3.31 14.40 -18.34
N MET A 418 -3.93 13.31 -18.79
CA MET A 418 -5.14 12.75 -18.17
C MET A 418 -4.89 12.32 -16.73
N ASN A 419 -3.80 11.59 -16.49
CA ASN A 419 -3.43 11.16 -15.15
C ASN A 419 -3.10 12.34 -14.23
N ALA A 420 -2.43 13.37 -14.74
CA ALA A 420 -2.13 14.59 -13.99
C ALA A 420 -3.41 15.29 -13.50
N ALA A 421 -4.44 15.40 -14.36
CA ALA A 421 -5.72 15.97 -13.99
C ALA A 421 -6.43 15.16 -12.89
N ALA A 422 -6.36 13.83 -12.96
CA ALA A 422 -6.91 12.94 -11.94
C ALA A 422 -6.16 13.04 -10.61
N ILE A 423 -4.83 13.13 -10.63
CA ILE A 423 -4.01 13.33 -9.44
C ILE A 423 -4.32 14.68 -8.79
N ALA A 424 -4.41 15.76 -9.57
CA ALA A 424 -4.64 17.11 -9.07
C ALA A 424 -5.98 17.28 -8.32
N LYS A 425 -7.03 16.55 -8.71
CA LYS A 425 -8.34 16.57 -8.02
C LYS A 425 -8.41 15.65 -6.80
N SER A 426 -7.41 14.78 -6.59
CA SER A 426 -7.41 13.79 -5.52
C SER A 426 -6.97 14.37 -4.17
N LYS A 427 -7.58 13.91 -3.09
CA LYS A 427 -7.19 14.25 -1.71
C LYS A 427 -6.45 13.12 -1.01
N THR A 428 -6.67 11.88 -1.45
CA THR A 428 -5.88 10.71 -1.03
C THR A 428 -5.41 9.97 -2.27
N ILE A 429 -4.13 9.65 -2.35
CA ILE A 429 -3.50 8.98 -3.49
C ILE A 429 -2.77 7.74 -2.98
N VAL A 430 -3.03 6.60 -3.62
CA VAL A 430 -2.30 5.35 -3.38
C VAL A 430 -1.67 4.91 -4.68
N TRP A 431 -0.35 4.75 -4.71
CA TRP A 431 0.36 4.33 -5.91
C TRP A 431 1.08 3.01 -5.71
N ASN A 432 0.75 2.01 -6.53
CA ASN A 432 1.39 0.70 -6.57
C ASN A 432 1.66 0.23 -8.01
N GLY A 433 2.91 0.35 -8.43
CA GLY A 433 3.43 -0.09 -9.73
C GLY A 433 3.73 1.09 -10.69
N PRO A 434 4.91 1.12 -11.32
CA PRO A 434 5.29 2.19 -12.26
C PRO A 434 4.44 2.17 -13.53
N MET A 435 4.43 3.30 -14.26
CA MET A 435 3.64 3.47 -15.49
C MET A 435 4.35 2.97 -16.76
N GLY A 436 5.63 2.64 -16.65
CA GLY A 436 6.49 2.16 -17.72
C GLY A 436 7.77 1.52 -17.16
N VAL A 437 8.69 1.15 -18.05
CA VAL A 437 10.00 0.54 -17.71
C VAL A 437 10.98 1.64 -17.26
N PHE A 438 10.70 2.21 -16.09
CA PHE A 438 11.39 3.40 -15.57
C PHE A 438 12.88 3.21 -15.30
N GLU A 439 13.37 1.97 -15.29
CA GLU A 439 14.78 1.63 -15.20
C GLU A 439 15.55 2.09 -16.44
N MET A 440 14.88 2.18 -17.60
CA MET A 440 15.46 2.59 -18.88
C MET A 440 15.14 4.05 -19.18
N GLY A 441 16.16 4.85 -19.49
CA GLY A 441 16.00 6.31 -19.64
C GLY A 441 15.00 6.73 -20.72
N LYS A 442 14.83 5.95 -21.79
CA LYS A 442 13.87 6.22 -22.86
C LYS A 442 12.41 6.00 -22.47
N PHE A 443 12.14 5.26 -21.38
CA PHE A 443 10.81 4.78 -20.98
C PHE A 443 10.47 5.16 -19.53
N GLU A 444 11.12 6.19 -19.00
CA GLU A 444 10.90 6.66 -17.62
C GLU A 444 9.99 7.88 -17.50
N ALA A 445 9.67 8.55 -18.61
CA ALA A 445 9.01 9.86 -18.62
C ALA A 445 7.63 9.81 -17.96
N GLY A 446 6.83 8.78 -18.24
CA GLY A 446 5.51 8.58 -17.65
C GLY A 446 5.59 8.39 -16.14
N THR A 447 6.44 7.48 -15.67
CA THR A 447 6.62 7.22 -14.23
C THR A 447 7.16 8.44 -13.50
N LYS A 448 8.16 9.13 -14.05
CA LYS A 448 8.75 10.33 -13.45
C LYS A 448 7.73 11.47 -13.35
N THR A 449 7.01 11.76 -14.43
CA THR A 449 6.02 12.85 -14.44
C THR A 449 4.87 12.57 -13.46
N MET A 450 4.45 11.31 -13.34
CA MET A 450 3.47 10.91 -12.33
C MET A 450 3.96 11.16 -10.91
N MET A 451 5.23 10.86 -10.63
CA MET A 451 5.86 11.17 -9.34
C MET A 451 5.85 12.67 -9.06
N ASP A 452 6.23 13.49 -10.03
CA ASP A 452 6.26 14.95 -9.89
C ASP A 452 4.84 15.50 -9.60
N ASN A 453 3.82 14.99 -10.27
CA ASN A 453 2.43 15.37 -10.03
C ASN A 453 1.94 14.97 -8.63
N ILE A 454 2.32 13.78 -8.14
CA ILE A 454 1.95 13.32 -6.79
C ILE A 454 2.66 14.16 -5.73
N VAL A 455 3.93 14.49 -5.93
CA VAL A 455 4.67 15.40 -5.05
C VAL A 455 3.99 16.77 -4.99
N ALA A 456 3.59 17.32 -6.13
CA ALA A 456 2.86 18.58 -6.18
C ALA A 456 1.51 18.51 -5.44
N ALA A 457 0.74 17.44 -5.65
CA ALA A 457 -0.52 17.21 -4.94
C ALA A 457 -0.32 17.09 -3.42
N THR A 458 0.76 16.41 -3.00
CA THR A 458 1.14 16.27 -1.58
C THR A 458 1.48 17.62 -0.96
N ALA A 459 2.28 18.43 -1.66
CA ALA A 459 2.60 19.78 -1.23
C ALA A 459 1.36 20.68 -1.12
N ALA A 460 0.33 20.43 -1.94
CA ALA A 460 -0.98 21.08 -1.88
C ALA A 460 -1.94 20.49 -0.81
N GLY A 461 -1.48 19.53 0.00
CA GLY A 461 -2.21 18.98 1.14
C GLY A 461 -2.92 17.64 0.88
N ALA A 462 -2.69 16.98 -0.26
CA ALA A 462 -3.15 15.61 -0.46
C ALA A 462 -2.32 14.62 0.38
N ILE A 463 -2.94 13.53 0.82
CA ILE A 463 -2.24 12.40 1.44
C ILE A 463 -1.78 11.46 0.31
N SER A 464 -0.48 11.23 0.17
CA SER A 464 0.08 10.30 -0.81
C SER A 464 0.78 9.13 -0.14
N VAL A 465 0.39 7.91 -0.50
CA VAL A 465 1.06 6.68 -0.04
C VAL A 465 1.59 5.91 -1.22
N ILE A 466 2.90 5.67 -1.20
CA ILE A 466 3.60 4.91 -2.20
C ILE A 466 3.83 3.49 -1.67
N GLY A 467 3.33 2.49 -2.39
CA GLY A 467 3.46 1.08 -2.06
C GLY A 467 4.13 0.28 -3.18
N GLY A 468 4.56 -0.93 -2.86
CA GLY A 468 5.25 -1.83 -3.81
C GLY A 468 6.74 -1.51 -3.97
N GLY A 469 7.53 -2.55 -4.23
CA GLY A 469 9.00 -2.45 -4.29
C GLY A 469 9.50 -1.55 -5.43
N ASP A 470 8.90 -1.67 -6.62
CA ASP A 470 9.34 -0.92 -7.80
C ASP A 470 9.00 0.57 -7.68
N THR A 471 7.82 0.91 -7.16
CA THR A 471 7.42 2.31 -6.97
C THR A 471 8.20 2.99 -5.84
N ALA A 472 8.53 2.24 -4.77
CA ALA A 472 9.47 2.73 -3.76
C ALA A 472 10.88 2.95 -4.34
N THR A 473 11.32 2.08 -5.24
CA THR A 473 12.60 2.24 -5.98
C THR A 473 12.56 3.49 -6.88
N ALA A 474 11.44 3.75 -7.56
CA ALA A 474 11.23 4.98 -8.31
C ALA A 474 11.28 6.24 -7.41
N CYS A 475 10.63 6.22 -6.23
CA CYS A 475 10.74 7.30 -5.25
C CYS A 475 12.19 7.60 -4.86
N LYS A 476 12.98 6.55 -4.64
CA LYS A 476 14.40 6.69 -4.31
C LYS A 476 15.19 7.26 -5.49
N LYS A 477 14.99 6.72 -6.70
CA LYS A 477 15.65 7.17 -7.94
C LYS A 477 15.43 8.67 -8.16
N TYR A 478 14.20 9.15 -7.93
CA TYR A 478 13.82 10.55 -8.14
C TYR A 478 13.98 11.44 -6.91
N LYS A 479 14.53 10.92 -5.80
CA LYS A 479 14.77 11.68 -4.56
C LYS A 479 13.49 12.34 -4.01
N THR A 480 12.38 11.59 -4.01
CA THR A 480 11.06 12.08 -3.59
C THR A 480 10.52 11.42 -2.32
N ILE A 481 11.30 10.55 -1.66
CA ILE A 481 10.90 9.85 -0.42
C ILE A 481 10.36 10.81 0.65
N GLU A 482 11.03 11.95 0.85
CA GLU A 482 10.64 12.97 1.85
C GLU A 482 9.58 13.95 1.32
N LYS A 483 9.23 13.86 0.03
CA LYS A 483 8.29 14.77 -0.65
C LYS A 483 6.88 14.17 -0.79
N VAL A 484 6.73 12.89 -0.46
CA VAL A 484 5.45 12.18 -0.38
C VAL A 484 5.09 11.97 1.09
N SER A 485 3.80 11.85 1.41
CA SER A 485 3.38 11.65 2.81
C SER A 485 3.96 10.36 3.41
N HIS A 486 3.94 9.26 2.65
CA HIS A 486 4.52 7.99 3.07
C HIS A 486 5.04 7.16 1.90
N CYS A 487 6.26 6.66 2.02
CA CYS A 487 6.83 5.66 1.12
C CYS A 487 6.99 4.35 1.91
N SER A 488 6.12 3.39 1.63
CA SER A 488 6.07 2.12 2.35
C SER A 488 7.31 1.28 2.11
N THR A 489 7.84 0.71 3.18
CA THR A 489 8.91 -0.29 3.18
C THR A 489 8.36 -1.72 3.07
N GLY A 490 7.02 -1.86 3.05
CA GLY A 490 6.29 -3.10 3.21
C GLY A 490 6.34 -4.06 2.03
N GLY A 491 6.62 -3.59 0.81
CA GLY A 491 6.62 -4.42 -0.40
C GLY A 491 5.38 -5.31 -0.48
N GLY A 492 5.55 -6.63 -0.40
CA GLY A 492 4.45 -7.60 -0.38
C GLY A 492 3.45 -7.42 0.78
N ALA A 493 3.89 -6.98 1.96
CA ALA A 493 2.98 -6.72 3.09
C ALA A 493 2.02 -5.56 2.80
N SER A 494 2.52 -4.49 2.18
CA SER A 494 1.66 -3.37 1.76
C SER A 494 0.63 -3.81 0.72
N LEU A 495 1.02 -4.70 -0.19
CA LEU A 495 0.13 -5.24 -1.22
C LEU A 495 -0.97 -6.10 -0.57
N GLU A 496 -0.62 -7.07 0.27
CA GLU A 496 -1.60 -7.94 0.92
C GLU A 496 -2.56 -7.14 1.81
N LEU A 497 -2.08 -6.09 2.48
CA LEU A 497 -2.94 -5.20 3.26
C LEU A 497 -3.94 -4.44 2.36
N LEU A 498 -3.48 -3.91 1.22
CA LEU A 498 -4.34 -3.27 0.23
C LEU A 498 -5.28 -4.24 -0.49
N GLU A 499 -4.98 -5.53 -0.52
CA GLU A 499 -5.89 -6.61 -0.95
C GLU A 499 -6.95 -6.93 0.12
N GLY A 500 -6.83 -6.38 1.33
CA GLY A 500 -7.75 -6.62 2.45
C GLY A 500 -7.43 -7.87 3.27
N LYS A 501 -6.21 -8.43 3.13
CA LYS A 501 -5.77 -9.57 3.95
C LYS A 501 -5.36 -9.09 5.34
N VAL A 502 -5.58 -9.97 6.32
CA VAL A 502 -5.07 -9.78 7.68
C VAL A 502 -3.59 -10.15 7.67
N LEU A 503 -2.73 -9.22 8.10
CA LEU A 503 -1.29 -9.48 8.23
C LEU A 503 -1.02 -10.22 9.55
N PRO A 504 -0.54 -11.48 9.55
CA PRO A 504 -0.34 -12.26 10.77
C PRO A 504 0.51 -11.58 11.84
N GLY A 505 1.58 -10.90 11.44
CA GLY A 505 2.47 -10.18 12.35
C GLY A 505 1.83 -8.94 12.99
N VAL A 506 0.88 -8.28 12.29
CA VAL A 506 0.09 -7.18 12.88
C VAL A 506 -0.99 -7.73 13.80
N ALA A 507 -1.70 -8.77 13.37
CA ALA A 507 -2.76 -9.40 14.15
C ALA A 507 -2.26 -9.99 15.49
N ALA A 508 -0.99 -10.38 15.55
CA ALA A 508 -0.36 -10.90 16.75
C ALA A 508 -0.11 -9.83 17.84
N LEU A 509 -0.09 -8.55 17.48
CA LEU A 509 0.14 -7.44 18.41
C LEU A 509 -1.09 -7.16 19.28
N ASP A 510 -0.84 -6.64 20.48
CA ASP A 510 -1.90 -6.26 21.41
C ASP A 510 -2.68 -5.03 20.87
N ASP A 511 -4.00 -5.02 21.09
CA ASP A 511 -4.86 -3.90 20.70
C ASP A 511 -4.58 -2.66 21.58
N ALA A 512 -4.64 -1.47 20.96
CA ALA A 512 -4.38 -0.18 21.60
C ALA A 512 -5.43 0.23 22.64
#